data_AF-A0A964IZN7-F1
#
_entry.id   AF-A0A964IZN7-F1
#
_cell.length_a   1.000
_cell.length_b   1.000
_cell.length_c   1.000
_cell.angle_alpha   90.00
_cell.angle_beta   90.00
_cell.angle_gamma   90.00
#
_symmetry.space_group_name_H-M   'P 1'
#
loop_
_entity.id
_entity.type
_entity.pdbx_description
1 polymer ?
#
loop_
_entity_poly.entity_id
_entity_poly.type
_entity_poly.pdbx_seq_one_letter_code
_entity_poly.pdbx_strand_id
1 'polypeptide(L)'
;MRRMIAFLSTLLVALGVAGASTASLPAVSFTGVPGGSLPPVVVSWASAQIRAVTAASILGTDPATFRPDDPLTRGELAAALVAWGKSPVAPADPGHLVTIRELDAQLVGALGLTPAARRIRIAARDAGLAPTSMLGTETVARLLGLRVNHPLGSDELELLPQQPATRAEAAYSLARALALTSGQITWLDQVSQTFSVPETGDWQRAVLTRALRFVGYPYVWAGTSERTQQLWSATAPGGTVTLPGGFDCSGFVWRVYKTKPYPGALLLSDMLKGRTTYAMSAEVKQPARIGIDGLQPGDVIFFGSKGPRSSAAEVGHTGIFIGNGWFAHSSGAGVTLQPLEGWYTKTFAWARRPLTEAGLQS
;
A
#
# COMPACT_ATOMS: atom_id res chain seq x y z
N MET A 1 43.73 -46.39 -13.62
CA MET A 1 42.93 -46.88 -12.46
C MET A 1 43.58 -46.29 -11.21
N ARG A 2 43.00 -45.49 -10.30
CA ARG A 2 41.63 -45.20 -9.87
C ARG A 2 41.55 -43.76 -9.32
N ARG A 3 40.56 -43.00 -9.84
CA ARG A 3 39.64 -42.06 -9.18
C ARG A 3 40.16 -41.18 -8.02
N MET A 4 40.37 -39.88 -8.29
CA MET A 4 40.18 -38.81 -7.32
C MET A 4 38.76 -38.25 -7.46
N ILE A 5 38.04 -38.22 -6.34
CA ILE A 5 36.65 -37.83 -6.19
C ILE A 5 36.58 -36.30 -6.17
N ALA A 6 35.80 -35.73 -7.08
CA ALA A 6 35.44 -34.31 -7.09
C ALA A 6 34.41 -34.06 -5.97
N PHE A 7 34.78 -33.21 -5.00
CA PHE A 7 33.82 -32.65 -4.05
C PHE A 7 33.06 -31.52 -4.73
N LEU A 8 31.80 -31.78 -5.08
CA LEU A 8 30.84 -30.77 -5.49
C LEU A 8 30.30 -30.10 -4.21
N SER A 9 30.86 -28.95 -3.86
CA SER A 9 30.37 -28.13 -2.75
C SER A 9 29.18 -27.29 -3.23
N THR A 10 27.97 -27.82 -3.13
CA THR A 10 26.73 -27.08 -3.36
C THR A 10 26.54 -26.10 -2.20
N LEU A 11 26.98 -24.85 -2.38
CA LEU A 11 26.70 -23.78 -1.44
C LEU A 11 25.27 -23.28 -1.68
N LEU A 12 24.32 -23.87 -0.96
CA LEU A 12 22.93 -23.41 -0.89
C LEU A 12 22.92 -22.10 -0.09
N VAL A 13 22.97 -20.95 -0.78
CA VAL A 13 22.74 -19.65 -0.15
C VAL A 13 21.25 -19.54 0.14
N ALA A 14 20.86 -19.86 1.37
CA ALA A 14 19.54 -19.52 1.89
C ALA A 14 19.44 -17.99 1.95
N LEU A 15 18.77 -17.38 0.95
CA LEU A 15 18.29 -16.00 1.07
C LEU A 15 17.20 -15.98 2.14
N GLY A 16 17.60 -15.72 3.38
CA GLY A 16 16.70 -15.28 4.43
C GLY A 16 16.14 -13.91 4.04
N VAL A 17 14.95 -13.89 3.45
CA VAL A 17 14.14 -12.68 3.33
C VAL A 17 13.71 -12.33 4.75
N ALA A 18 14.50 -11.49 5.41
CA ALA A 18 14.08 -10.86 6.66
C ALA A 18 12.88 -9.98 6.35
N GLY A 19 11.68 -10.47 6.70
CA GLY A 19 10.44 -9.73 6.58
C GLY A 19 10.60 -8.37 7.23
N ALA A 20 10.34 -7.32 6.45
CA ALA A 20 10.22 -5.98 6.97
C ALA A 20 9.12 -6.00 8.04
N SER A 21 9.49 -5.88 9.31
CA SER A 21 8.56 -5.60 10.39
C SER A 21 8.00 -4.20 10.16
N THR A 22 6.90 -4.13 9.43
CA THR A 22 5.97 -3.01 9.55
C THR A 22 5.72 -2.82 11.05
N ALA A 23 5.65 -1.57 11.52
CA ALA A 23 5.04 -1.30 12.82
C ALA A 23 3.61 -1.82 12.75
N SER A 24 3.44 -3.08 13.14
CA SER A 24 2.18 -3.76 13.23
C SER A 24 1.43 -3.05 14.33
N LEU A 25 0.24 -2.53 13.99
CA LEU A 25 -0.79 -2.40 15.01
C LEU A 25 -0.87 -3.75 15.72
N PRO A 26 -0.90 -3.78 17.06
CA PRO A 26 -0.86 -5.03 17.80
C PRO A 26 -1.92 -5.97 17.22
N ALA A 27 -1.52 -7.22 16.96
CA ALA A 27 -2.48 -8.25 16.60
C ALA A 27 -3.60 -8.21 17.65
N VAL A 28 -4.84 -8.01 17.21
CA VAL A 28 -5.99 -8.14 18.10
C VAL A 28 -6.10 -9.61 18.42
N SER A 29 -5.54 -10.00 19.56
CA SER A 29 -5.75 -11.32 20.14
C SER A 29 -7.17 -11.36 20.69
N PHE A 30 -8.07 -12.06 20.01
CA PHE A 30 -9.37 -12.42 20.55
C PHE A 30 -9.20 -13.55 21.57
N THR A 31 -8.75 -13.22 22.79
CA THR A 31 -8.78 -14.18 23.90
C THR A 31 -10.10 -14.04 24.64
N GLY A 32 -11.00 -15.01 24.43
CA GLY A 32 -12.18 -15.21 25.28
C GLY A 32 -13.45 -15.56 24.51
N VAL A 33 -13.56 -16.80 24.05
CA VAL A 33 -14.87 -17.44 23.84
C VAL A 33 -14.79 -18.83 24.49
N PRO A 34 -15.72 -19.21 25.39
CA PRO A 34 -15.76 -20.55 25.97
C PRO A 34 -15.94 -21.59 24.88
N GLY A 35 -15.40 -22.80 25.09
CA GLY A 35 -15.31 -23.91 24.12
C GLY A 35 -16.64 -24.48 23.62
N GLY A 36 -17.39 -23.69 22.85
CA GLY A 36 -18.40 -24.16 21.91
C GLY A 36 -17.80 -24.27 20.52
N SER A 37 -18.19 -25.28 19.74
CA SER A 37 -17.81 -25.37 18.32
C SER A 37 -18.26 -24.10 17.59
N LEU A 38 -17.34 -23.39 16.94
CA LEU A 38 -17.68 -22.24 16.12
C LEU A 38 -18.68 -22.67 15.03
N PRO A 39 -19.67 -21.83 14.70
CA PRO A 39 -20.62 -22.16 13.64
C PRO A 39 -19.87 -22.42 12.32
N PRO A 40 -20.39 -23.33 11.48
CA PRO A 40 -19.82 -23.57 10.15
C PRO A 40 -19.80 -22.25 9.36
N VAL A 41 -18.73 -22.03 8.57
CA VAL A 41 -18.54 -20.84 7.75
C VAL A 41 -18.23 -21.27 6.32
N VAL A 42 -18.68 -20.49 5.33
CA VAL A 42 -18.17 -20.65 3.96
C VAL A 42 -16.67 -20.38 3.94
N VAL A 43 -15.89 -21.32 3.38
CA VAL A 43 -14.43 -21.19 3.33
C VAL A 43 -14.06 -20.00 2.46
N SER A 44 -13.45 -18.99 3.08
CA SER A 44 -12.97 -17.76 2.44
C SER A 44 -11.69 -17.28 3.12
N TRP A 45 -10.84 -16.56 2.41
CA TRP A 45 -9.68 -15.88 3.01
C TRP A 45 -10.10 -14.91 4.14
N ALA A 46 -11.34 -14.40 4.11
CA ALA A 46 -11.93 -13.51 5.10
C ALA A 46 -12.75 -14.23 6.19
N SER A 47 -12.59 -15.56 6.38
CA SER A 47 -13.46 -16.36 7.28
C SER A 47 -13.58 -15.80 8.70
N ALA A 48 -12.49 -15.27 9.26
CA ALA A 48 -12.51 -14.68 10.61
C ALA A 48 -13.33 -13.38 10.65
N GLN A 49 -13.20 -12.56 9.62
CA GLN A 49 -13.89 -11.28 9.49
C GLN A 49 -15.37 -11.49 9.16
N ILE A 50 -15.70 -12.48 8.33
CA ILE A 50 -17.08 -12.92 8.07
C ILE A 50 -17.78 -13.31 9.37
N ARG A 51 -17.13 -14.12 10.22
CA ARG A 51 -17.65 -14.45 11.56
C ARG A 51 -17.86 -13.20 12.42
N ALA A 52 -16.90 -12.27 12.42
CA ALA A 52 -16.99 -11.05 13.22
C ALA A 52 -18.16 -10.16 12.80
N VAL A 53 -18.33 -9.90 11.49
CA VAL A 53 -19.42 -9.03 11.01
C VAL A 53 -20.79 -9.69 11.16
N THR A 54 -20.91 -10.99 10.88
CA THR A 54 -22.19 -11.70 11.04
C THR A 54 -22.63 -11.84 12.50
N ALA A 55 -21.68 -12.05 13.43
CA ALA A 55 -21.97 -12.02 14.87
C ALA A 55 -22.48 -10.63 15.34
N ALA A 56 -22.03 -9.56 14.68
CA ALA A 56 -22.52 -8.21 14.91
C ALA A 56 -23.80 -7.87 14.10
N SER A 57 -24.37 -8.83 13.36
CA SER A 57 -25.47 -8.61 12.41
C SER A 57 -25.18 -7.55 11.35
N ILE A 58 -23.90 -7.38 11.00
CA ILE A 58 -23.40 -6.46 9.98
C ILE A 58 -23.06 -7.28 8.73
N LEU A 59 -23.57 -6.84 7.57
CA LEU A 59 -23.39 -7.51 6.28
C LEU A 59 -23.91 -8.97 6.24
N GLY A 60 -24.90 -9.30 7.07
CA GLY A 60 -25.51 -10.63 7.17
C GLY A 60 -25.60 -11.09 8.62
N THR A 61 -26.26 -12.22 8.86
CA THR A 61 -26.50 -12.75 10.22
C THR A 61 -25.97 -14.17 10.41
N ASP A 62 -25.60 -14.86 9.33
CA ASP A 62 -25.16 -16.25 9.37
C ASP A 62 -23.90 -16.46 8.50
N PRO A 63 -22.76 -16.84 9.10
CA PRO A 63 -21.53 -17.11 8.36
C PRO A 63 -21.63 -18.33 7.41
N ALA A 64 -22.57 -19.26 7.62
CA ALA A 64 -22.72 -20.45 6.80
C ALA A 64 -23.39 -20.16 5.44
N THR A 65 -24.18 -19.09 5.36
CA THR A 65 -24.88 -18.65 4.14
C THR A 65 -24.25 -17.40 3.53
N PHE A 66 -23.11 -16.95 4.06
CA PHE A 66 -22.39 -15.80 3.53
C PHE A 66 -21.90 -16.08 2.11
N ARG A 67 -22.03 -15.10 1.21
CA ARG A 67 -21.59 -15.17 -0.18
C ARG A 67 -20.32 -14.32 -0.35
N PRO A 68 -19.12 -14.84 -0.06
CA PRO A 68 -17.90 -14.03 0.03
C PRO A 68 -17.45 -13.45 -1.32
N ASP A 69 -17.64 -14.19 -2.42
CA ASP A 69 -17.12 -13.83 -3.73
C ASP A 69 -18.09 -12.96 -4.55
N ASP A 70 -19.34 -12.84 -4.09
CA ASP A 70 -20.33 -11.96 -4.72
C ASP A 70 -19.87 -10.48 -4.61
N PRO A 71 -20.10 -9.68 -5.65
CA PRO A 71 -19.82 -8.25 -5.59
C PRO A 71 -20.77 -7.57 -4.61
N LEU A 72 -20.22 -6.62 -3.85
CA LEU A 72 -20.98 -5.82 -2.89
C LEU A 72 -21.87 -4.81 -3.62
N THR A 73 -23.14 -4.75 -3.25
CA THR A 73 -24.08 -3.73 -3.75
C THR A 73 -24.17 -2.51 -2.82
N ARG A 74 -24.60 -1.36 -3.35
CA ARG A 74 -24.82 -0.15 -2.55
C ARG A 74 -25.88 -0.35 -1.47
N GLY A 75 -26.92 -1.13 -1.76
CA GLY A 75 -27.97 -1.48 -0.80
C GLY A 75 -27.44 -2.30 0.37
N GLU A 76 -26.61 -3.31 0.10
CA GLU A 76 -25.97 -4.13 1.15
C GLU A 76 -25.03 -3.29 2.02
N LEU A 77 -24.21 -2.43 1.41
CA LEU A 77 -23.31 -1.55 2.17
C LEU A 77 -24.11 -0.55 3.04
N ALA A 78 -25.16 0.08 2.49
CA ALA A 78 -26.00 0.99 3.25
C ALA A 78 -26.68 0.28 4.44
N ALA A 79 -27.22 -0.93 4.23
CA ALA A 79 -27.79 -1.74 5.29
C ALA A 79 -26.74 -2.10 6.37
N ALA A 80 -25.53 -2.48 5.97
CA ALA A 80 -24.43 -2.76 6.90
C ALA A 80 -24.03 -1.54 7.73
N LEU A 81 -23.98 -0.34 7.13
CA LEU A 81 -23.71 0.91 7.84
C LEU A 81 -24.84 1.27 8.83
N VAL A 82 -26.10 1.06 8.46
CA VAL A 82 -27.25 1.23 9.36
C VAL A 82 -27.18 0.26 10.53
N ALA A 83 -26.87 -1.02 10.28
CA ALA A 83 -26.68 -2.02 11.33
C ALA A 83 -25.52 -1.67 12.28
N TRP A 84 -24.49 -0.99 11.76
CA TRP A 84 -23.41 -0.41 12.56
C TRP A 84 -23.81 0.90 13.30
N GLY A 85 -25.08 1.30 13.26
CA GLY A 85 -25.57 2.50 13.94
C GLY A 85 -25.14 3.81 13.26
N LYS A 86 -24.82 3.76 11.97
CA LYS A 86 -24.53 4.94 11.14
C LYS A 86 -25.78 5.34 10.35
N SER A 87 -25.79 6.58 9.86
CA SER A 87 -26.89 7.12 9.06
C SER A 87 -26.40 7.43 7.65
N PRO A 88 -26.14 6.41 6.80
CA PRO A 88 -25.74 6.64 5.42
C PRO A 88 -26.87 7.30 4.63
N VAL A 89 -26.52 8.03 3.57
CA VAL A 89 -27.49 8.49 2.58
C VAL A 89 -28.05 7.26 1.85
N ALA A 90 -29.37 7.16 1.75
CA ALA A 90 -30.01 6.08 1.00
C ALA A 90 -29.55 6.11 -0.47
N PRO A 91 -29.03 4.99 -1.02
CA PRO A 91 -28.53 4.98 -2.38
C PRO A 91 -29.69 5.06 -3.37
N ALA A 92 -29.57 5.96 -4.37
CA ALA A 92 -30.56 6.10 -5.44
C ALA A 92 -30.70 4.83 -6.29
N ASP A 93 -29.59 4.10 -6.48
CA ASP A 93 -29.55 2.79 -7.11
C ASP A 93 -28.91 1.79 -6.13
N PRO A 94 -29.73 1.07 -5.32
CA PRO A 94 -29.23 0.08 -4.38
C PRO A 94 -28.56 -1.13 -5.03
N GLY A 95 -28.88 -1.44 -6.30
CA GLY A 95 -28.34 -2.59 -7.02
C GLY A 95 -26.96 -2.34 -7.62
N HIS A 96 -26.57 -1.07 -7.77
CA HIS A 96 -25.25 -0.71 -8.29
C HIS A 96 -24.12 -1.30 -7.43
N LEU A 97 -23.09 -1.84 -8.08
CA LEU A 97 -21.94 -2.42 -7.42
C LEU A 97 -21.08 -1.34 -6.76
N VAL A 98 -20.57 -1.62 -5.58
CA VAL A 98 -19.64 -0.75 -4.87
C VAL A 98 -18.23 -1.06 -5.32
N THR A 99 -17.48 -0.06 -5.78
CA THR A 99 -16.05 -0.19 -6.07
C THR A 99 -15.22 -0.12 -4.79
N ILE A 100 -13.98 -0.65 -4.82
CA ILE A 100 -13.05 -0.59 -3.67
C ILE A 100 -12.92 0.83 -3.09
N ARG A 101 -12.72 1.84 -3.96
CA ARG A 101 -12.62 3.24 -3.51
C ARG A 101 -13.91 3.79 -2.92
N GLU A 102 -15.07 3.31 -3.36
CA GLU A 102 -16.36 3.71 -2.81
C GLU A 102 -16.59 3.07 -1.44
N LEU A 103 -16.22 1.80 -1.27
CA LEU A 103 -16.22 1.11 0.03
C LEU A 103 -15.35 1.89 1.03
N ASP A 104 -14.11 2.20 0.67
CA ASP A 104 -13.19 2.97 1.51
C ASP A 104 -13.76 4.34 1.86
N ALA A 105 -14.24 5.10 0.88
CA ALA A 105 -14.83 6.42 1.13
C ALA A 105 -16.04 6.37 2.08
N GLN A 106 -16.90 5.36 1.96
CA GLN A 106 -18.06 5.18 2.84
C GLN A 106 -17.64 4.82 4.28
N LEU A 107 -16.65 3.93 4.45
CA LEU A 107 -16.14 3.56 5.77
C LEU A 107 -15.40 4.73 6.45
N VAL A 108 -14.60 5.48 5.69
CA VAL A 108 -13.96 6.70 6.17
C VAL A 108 -15.00 7.73 6.63
N GLY A 109 -16.09 7.89 5.89
CA GLY A 109 -17.21 8.74 6.28
C GLY A 109 -17.91 8.24 7.55
N ALA A 110 -18.20 6.94 7.63
CA ALA A 110 -18.82 6.30 8.79
C ALA A 110 -17.98 6.44 10.08
N LEU A 111 -16.65 6.51 9.95
CA LEU A 111 -15.71 6.76 11.04
C LEU A 111 -15.57 8.24 11.41
N GLY A 112 -16.25 9.16 10.70
CA GLY A 112 -16.17 10.61 10.94
C GLY A 112 -14.88 11.26 10.42
N LEU A 113 -14.12 10.56 9.56
CA LEU A 113 -12.79 10.97 9.10
C LEU A 113 -12.81 11.66 7.72
N THR A 114 -13.98 12.05 7.22
CA THR A 114 -14.09 12.88 6.01
C THR A 114 -13.30 14.20 6.11
N PRO A 115 -13.28 14.92 7.25
CA PRO A 115 -12.44 16.11 7.40
C PRO A 115 -10.95 15.81 7.23
N ALA A 116 -10.44 14.73 7.83
CA ALA A 116 -9.05 14.27 7.68
C ALA A 116 -8.68 13.97 6.23
N ALA A 117 -9.51 13.17 5.54
CA ALA A 117 -9.33 12.87 4.12
C ALA A 117 -9.35 14.15 3.26
N ARG A 118 -10.27 15.08 3.54
CA ARG A 118 -10.37 16.36 2.82
C ARG A 118 -9.14 17.22 3.02
N ARG A 119 -8.59 17.29 4.25
CA ARG A 119 -7.36 18.04 4.56
C ARG A 119 -6.18 17.54 3.71
N ILE A 120 -5.98 16.23 3.62
CA ILE A 120 -4.90 15.64 2.80
C ILE A 120 -5.05 16.04 1.33
N ARG A 121 -6.25 15.87 0.76
CA ARG A 121 -6.49 16.19 -0.65
C ARG A 121 -6.33 17.68 -0.96
N ILE A 122 -6.80 18.55 -0.05
CA ILE A 122 -6.67 20.00 -0.20
C ILE A 122 -5.20 20.41 -0.12
N ALA A 123 -4.43 19.92 0.86
CA ALA A 123 -3.02 20.25 0.98
C ALA A 123 -2.21 19.87 -0.27
N ALA A 124 -2.48 18.70 -0.86
CA ALA A 124 -1.85 18.31 -2.12
C ALA A 124 -2.24 19.24 -3.28
N ARG A 125 -3.52 19.59 -3.40
CA ARG A 125 -4.01 20.51 -4.44
C ARG A 125 -3.43 21.92 -4.28
N ASP A 126 -3.39 22.43 -3.06
CA ASP A 126 -2.93 23.79 -2.76
C ASP A 126 -1.41 23.92 -2.98
N ALA A 127 -0.67 22.82 -2.90
CA ALA A 127 0.72 22.71 -3.34
C ALA A 127 0.90 22.59 -4.88
N GLY A 128 -0.17 22.80 -5.66
CA GLY A 128 -0.13 22.76 -7.12
C GLY A 128 -0.04 21.37 -7.72
N LEU A 129 -0.30 20.31 -6.94
CA LEU A 129 -0.42 18.95 -7.45
C LEU A 129 -1.82 18.72 -8.03
N ALA A 130 -1.97 17.67 -8.86
CA ALA A 130 -3.27 17.23 -9.37
C ALA A 130 -3.72 15.91 -8.69
N PRO A 131 -4.12 15.94 -7.40
CA PRO A 131 -4.49 14.73 -6.67
C PRO A 131 -5.77 14.11 -7.24
N THR A 132 -5.86 12.78 -7.19
CA THR A 132 -7.10 12.07 -7.51
C THR A 132 -8.20 12.42 -6.50
N SER A 133 -9.46 12.17 -6.87
CA SER A 133 -10.58 12.36 -5.94
C SER A 133 -10.49 11.48 -4.69
N MET A 134 -9.80 10.35 -4.79
CA MET A 134 -9.67 9.33 -3.73
C MET A 134 -8.41 9.48 -2.86
N LEU A 135 -7.46 10.38 -3.19
CA LEU A 135 -6.17 10.49 -2.47
C LEU A 135 -6.35 10.50 -0.94
N GLY A 136 -7.23 11.35 -0.44
CA GLY A 136 -7.47 11.49 1.00
C GLY A 136 -8.12 10.27 1.63
N THR A 137 -9.15 9.70 1.00
CA THR A 137 -9.89 8.55 1.54
C THR A 137 -9.04 7.29 1.52
N GLU A 138 -8.28 7.04 0.45
CA GLU A 138 -7.36 5.91 0.35
C GLU A 138 -6.21 6.03 1.36
N THR A 139 -5.67 7.24 1.56
CA THR A 139 -4.63 7.48 2.57
C THR A 139 -5.14 7.12 3.97
N VAL A 140 -6.31 7.64 4.32
CA VAL A 140 -6.96 7.37 5.62
C VAL A 140 -7.29 5.88 5.79
N ALA A 141 -7.89 5.24 4.78
CA ALA A 141 -8.28 3.84 4.84
C ALA A 141 -7.07 2.92 5.03
N ARG A 142 -5.97 3.18 4.33
CA ARG A 142 -4.74 2.38 4.42
C ARG A 142 -3.99 2.60 5.73
N LEU A 143 -3.92 3.84 6.25
CA LEU A 143 -3.34 4.12 7.57
C LEU A 143 -4.10 3.43 8.71
N LEU A 144 -5.41 3.22 8.57
CA LEU A 144 -6.22 2.47 9.53
C LEU A 144 -6.20 0.95 9.32
N GLY A 145 -5.61 0.48 8.22
CA GLY A 145 -5.59 -0.93 7.84
C GLY A 145 -6.94 -1.46 7.37
N LEU A 146 -7.82 -0.60 6.85
CA LEU A 146 -9.13 -1.02 6.31
C LEU A 146 -8.99 -1.88 5.04
N ARG A 147 -7.85 -1.76 4.35
CA ARG A 147 -7.53 -2.54 3.17
C ARG A 147 -6.61 -3.69 3.54
N VAL A 148 -6.95 -4.89 3.10
CA VAL A 148 -6.02 -6.01 3.07
C VAL A 148 -5.09 -5.84 1.87
N ASN A 149 -3.84 -6.25 2.02
CA ASN A 149 -3.06 -6.72 0.89
C ASN A 149 -2.85 -8.21 1.14
N HIS A 150 -3.21 -9.03 0.17
CA HIS A 150 -3.07 -10.46 0.22
C HIS A 150 -1.59 -10.83 0.42
N PRO A 151 -1.34 -11.95 1.11
CA PRO A 151 0.01 -12.43 1.34
C PRO A 151 0.68 -12.81 0.00
N LEU A 152 2.02 -12.84 0.02
CA LEU A 152 2.82 -13.27 -1.13
C LEU A 152 2.31 -14.61 -1.65
N GLY A 153 2.06 -14.67 -2.96
CA GLY A 153 1.51 -15.85 -3.63
C GLY A 153 -0.01 -15.89 -3.71
N SER A 154 -0.69 -14.82 -3.30
CA SER A 154 -2.13 -14.62 -3.50
C SER A 154 -2.44 -13.25 -4.14
N ASP A 155 -1.47 -12.69 -4.86
CA ASP A 155 -1.57 -11.37 -5.51
C ASP A 155 -2.66 -11.35 -6.60
N GLU A 156 -3.12 -12.51 -7.10
CA GLU A 156 -4.23 -12.64 -8.04
C GLU A 156 -5.58 -12.22 -7.46
N LEU A 157 -5.70 -12.17 -6.13
CA LEU A 157 -6.90 -11.72 -5.43
C LEU A 157 -6.97 -10.19 -5.32
N GLU A 158 -5.88 -9.47 -5.62
CA GLU A 158 -5.82 -8.02 -5.47
C GLU A 158 -6.78 -7.28 -6.40
N LEU A 159 -7.44 -6.25 -5.86
CA LEU A 159 -8.40 -5.42 -6.58
C LEU A 159 -7.92 -3.99 -6.69
N LEU A 160 -8.05 -3.41 -7.89
CA LEU A 160 -7.82 -2.01 -8.16
C LEU A 160 -8.92 -1.14 -7.54
N PRO A 161 -8.64 0.14 -7.22
CA PRO A 161 -9.62 1.05 -6.61
C PRO A 161 -10.95 1.19 -7.37
N GLN A 162 -10.95 0.98 -8.69
CA GLN A 162 -12.15 1.09 -9.54
C GLN A 162 -12.88 -0.24 -9.77
N GLN A 163 -12.33 -1.36 -9.32
CA GLN A 163 -12.99 -2.66 -9.46
C GLN A 163 -14.07 -2.84 -8.39
N PRO A 164 -15.13 -3.61 -8.67
CA PRO A 164 -16.12 -3.97 -7.67
C PRO A 164 -15.48 -4.64 -6.45
N ALA A 165 -15.82 -4.16 -5.26
CA ALA A 165 -15.47 -4.83 -4.02
C ALA A 165 -16.31 -6.11 -3.88
N THR A 166 -15.70 -7.19 -3.40
CA THR A 166 -16.46 -8.38 -3.01
C THR A 166 -17.06 -8.20 -1.62
N ARG A 167 -18.00 -9.07 -1.26
CA ARG A 167 -18.51 -9.12 0.12
C ARG A 167 -17.42 -9.56 1.12
N ALA A 168 -16.43 -10.35 0.71
CA ALA A 168 -15.28 -10.69 1.54
C ALA A 168 -14.40 -9.46 1.87
N GLU A 169 -14.13 -8.61 0.87
CA GLU A 169 -13.45 -7.32 1.06
C GLU A 169 -14.21 -6.44 2.06
N ALA A 170 -15.53 -6.31 1.87
CA ALA A 170 -16.38 -5.54 2.75
C ALA A 170 -16.39 -6.10 4.18
N ALA A 171 -16.47 -7.42 4.34
CA ALA A 171 -16.39 -8.07 5.65
C ALA A 171 -15.05 -7.77 6.34
N TYR A 172 -13.94 -7.83 5.60
CA TYR A 172 -12.62 -7.48 6.15
C TYR A 172 -12.58 -6.03 6.64
N SER A 173 -12.94 -5.09 5.77
CA SER A 173 -12.87 -3.66 6.09
C SER A 173 -13.84 -3.27 7.22
N LEU A 174 -15.05 -3.83 7.27
CA LEU A 174 -16.01 -3.61 8.34
C LEU A 174 -15.55 -4.21 9.67
N ALA A 175 -15.05 -5.45 9.67
CA ALA A 175 -14.51 -6.07 10.88
C ALA A 175 -13.34 -5.25 11.45
N ARG A 176 -12.45 -4.76 10.58
CA ARG A 176 -11.37 -3.85 10.98
C ARG A 176 -11.93 -2.56 11.57
N ALA A 177 -12.89 -1.93 10.91
CA ALA A 177 -13.44 -0.65 11.33
C ALA A 177 -14.17 -0.75 12.68
N LEU A 178 -14.86 -1.85 12.94
CA LEU A 178 -15.50 -2.16 14.23
C LEU A 178 -14.50 -2.35 15.37
N ALA A 179 -13.29 -2.82 15.05
CA ALA A 179 -12.22 -3.04 16.03
C ALA A 179 -11.35 -1.80 16.29
N LEU A 180 -11.61 -0.67 15.61
CA LEU A 180 -10.85 0.57 15.81
C LEU A 180 -11.21 1.21 17.15
N THR A 181 -10.19 1.65 17.88
CA THR A 181 -10.37 2.43 19.10
C THR A 181 -10.54 3.91 18.78
N SER A 182 -11.21 4.66 19.67
CA SER A 182 -11.28 6.12 19.57
C SER A 182 -9.88 6.77 19.49
N GLY A 183 -8.90 6.20 20.21
CA GLY A 183 -7.50 6.64 20.13
C GLY A 183 -6.89 6.52 18.74
N GLN A 184 -7.18 5.44 17.99
CA GLN A 184 -6.72 5.28 16.62
C GLN A 184 -7.37 6.29 15.66
N ILE A 185 -8.65 6.60 15.87
CA ILE A 185 -9.37 7.62 15.08
C ILE A 185 -8.80 9.02 15.36
N THR A 186 -8.60 9.37 16.63
CA THR A 186 -7.99 10.65 17.03
C THR A 186 -6.56 10.78 16.52
N TRP A 187 -5.75 9.72 16.64
CA TRP A 187 -4.39 9.70 16.11
C TRP A 187 -4.38 9.99 14.61
N LEU A 188 -5.28 9.38 13.83
CA LEU A 188 -5.33 9.62 12.40
C LEU A 188 -5.78 11.04 12.05
N ASP A 189 -6.74 11.59 12.79
CA ASP A 189 -7.12 12.99 12.62
C ASP A 189 -5.92 13.91 12.87
N GLN A 190 -5.13 13.67 13.92
CA GLN A 190 -3.92 14.43 14.21
C GLN A 190 -2.84 14.26 13.14
N VAL A 191 -2.55 13.01 12.73
CA VAL A 191 -1.56 12.71 11.69
C VAL A 191 -1.91 13.44 10.40
N SER A 192 -3.16 13.39 9.95
CA SER A 192 -3.54 14.09 8.73
C SER A 192 -3.38 15.62 8.80
N GLN A 193 -3.22 16.22 9.99
CA GLN A 193 -2.96 17.67 10.13
C GLN A 193 -1.49 18.00 9.84
N THR A 194 -0.59 17.02 9.93
CA THR A 194 0.83 17.18 9.64
C THR A 194 1.13 17.09 8.14
N PHE A 195 0.22 16.51 7.35
CA PHE A 195 0.42 16.39 5.91
C PHE A 195 0.44 17.77 5.25
N SER A 196 1.59 18.08 4.66
CA SER A 196 1.81 19.26 3.85
C SER A 196 2.88 18.94 2.81
N VAL A 197 2.82 19.65 1.69
CA VAL A 197 3.86 19.59 0.66
C VAL A 197 4.47 20.99 0.63
N PRO A 198 5.81 21.13 0.78
CA PRO A 198 6.45 22.43 0.72
C PRO A 198 6.36 23.01 -0.70
N GLU A 199 6.84 24.23 -0.88
CA GLU A 199 6.99 24.82 -2.22
C GLU A 199 7.86 23.91 -3.09
N THR A 200 7.44 23.72 -4.34
CA THR A 200 8.06 22.75 -5.26
C THR A 200 8.20 23.31 -6.67
N GLY A 201 9.33 23.02 -7.31
CA GLY A 201 9.54 23.32 -8.73
C GLY A 201 8.61 22.51 -9.64
N ASP A 202 8.58 22.86 -10.93
CA ASP A 202 7.71 22.20 -11.93
C ASP A 202 7.95 20.69 -12.00
N TRP A 203 9.23 20.29 -11.97
CA TRP A 203 9.60 18.87 -12.05
C TRP A 203 9.25 18.09 -10.79
N GLN A 204 9.44 18.70 -9.61
CA GLN A 204 8.97 18.12 -8.35
C GLN A 204 7.45 17.94 -8.39
N ARG A 205 6.68 18.96 -8.77
CA ARG A 205 5.22 18.85 -8.91
C ARG A 205 4.80 17.75 -9.88
N ALA A 206 5.50 17.60 -11.01
CA ALA A 206 5.21 16.56 -11.99
C ALA A 206 5.42 15.14 -11.42
N VAL A 207 6.54 14.88 -10.74
CA VAL A 207 6.83 13.55 -10.19
C VAL A 207 5.95 13.22 -8.98
N LEU A 208 5.69 14.20 -8.11
CA LEU A 208 4.81 14.04 -6.95
C LEU A 208 3.36 13.81 -7.37
N THR A 209 2.87 14.56 -8.37
CA THR A 209 1.53 14.34 -8.94
C THR A 209 1.40 12.92 -9.47
N ARG A 210 2.43 12.41 -10.18
CA ARG A 210 2.40 11.03 -10.67
C ARG A 210 2.48 10.01 -9.53
N ALA A 211 3.30 10.24 -8.50
CA ALA A 211 3.40 9.37 -7.34
C ALA A 211 2.05 9.25 -6.60
N LEU A 212 1.43 10.39 -6.27
CA LEU A 212 0.16 10.43 -5.55
C LEU A 212 -1.03 9.87 -6.35
N ARG A 213 -0.95 9.85 -7.68
CA ARG A 213 -1.98 9.24 -8.54
C ARG A 213 -2.20 7.75 -8.25
N PHE A 214 -1.16 7.05 -7.79
CA PHE A 214 -1.23 5.63 -7.52
C PHE A 214 -1.59 5.29 -6.07
N VAL A 215 -1.75 6.27 -5.16
CA VAL A 215 -2.24 5.99 -3.81
C VAL A 215 -3.60 5.30 -3.90
N GLY A 216 -3.72 4.13 -3.29
CA GLY A 216 -4.86 3.23 -3.44
C GLY A 216 -4.59 1.97 -4.27
N TYR A 217 -3.52 1.91 -5.06
CA TYR A 217 -3.19 0.70 -5.82
C TYR A 217 -2.64 -0.42 -4.91
N PRO A 218 -2.90 -1.70 -5.20
CA PRO A 218 -2.41 -2.80 -4.39
C PRO A 218 -0.91 -3.03 -4.58
N TYR A 219 -0.30 -3.70 -3.61
CA TYR A 219 1.03 -4.26 -3.75
C TYR A 219 0.92 -5.56 -4.54
N VAL A 220 1.76 -5.68 -5.56
CA VAL A 220 1.90 -6.88 -6.38
C VAL A 220 3.39 -7.16 -6.49
N TRP A 221 3.82 -8.36 -6.08
CA TRP A 221 5.23 -8.74 -6.15
C TRP A 221 5.73 -8.67 -7.59
N ALA A 222 6.90 -8.07 -7.81
CA ALA A 222 7.46 -7.77 -9.13
C ALA A 222 6.63 -6.80 -10.00
N GLY A 223 5.50 -6.28 -9.51
CA GLY A 223 4.60 -5.40 -10.25
C GLY A 223 5.21 -4.03 -10.57
N THR A 224 4.95 -3.52 -11.79
CA THR A 224 5.47 -2.22 -12.29
C THR A 224 4.44 -1.40 -13.07
N SER A 225 3.18 -1.85 -13.11
CA SER A 225 2.14 -1.32 -13.98
C SER A 225 0.82 -1.12 -13.24
N GLU A 226 0.08 -0.08 -13.59
CA GLU A 226 -1.31 0.14 -13.15
C GLU A 226 -2.33 -0.77 -13.86
N ARG A 227 -1.87 -1.59 -14.80
CA ARG A 227 -2.67 -2.51 -15.61
C ARG A 227 -2.26 -3.94 -15.33
N THR A 228 -3.15 -4.88 -15.67
CA THR A 228 -2.84 -6.31 -15.72
C THR A 228 -1.52 -6.54 -16.44
N GLN A 229 -0.69 -7.39 -15.85
CA GLN A 229 0.71 -7.57 -16.22
C GLN A 229 1.11 -9.05 -16.16
N GLN A 230 1.91 -9.47 -17.12
CA GLN A 230 2.52 -10.79 -17.13
C GLN A 230 3.91 -10.67 -16.48
N LEU A 231 4.11 -11.39 -15.38
CA LEU A 231 5.32 -11.31 -14.56
C LEU A 231 6.01 -12.66 -14.52
N TRP A 232 7.34 -12.66 -14.46
CA TRP A 232 8.09 -13.89 -14.27
C TRP A 232 7.81 -14.48 -12.88
N SER A 233 7.66 -15.80 -12.82
CA SER A 233 7.53 -16.54 -11.57
C SER A 233 8.32 -17.83 -11.65
N ALA A 234 9.18 -18.06 -10.66
CA ALA A 234 9.97 -19.28 -10.54
C ALA A 234 9.10 -20.54 -10.35
N THR A 235 7.88 -20.36 -9.83
CA THR A 235 7.00 -21.46 -9.41
C THR A 235 5.79 -21.64 -10.31
N ALA A 236 5.51 -20.69 -11.21
CA ALA A 236 4.36 -20.78 -12.11
C ALA A 236 4.65 -21.74 -13.29
N PRO A 237 3.68 -22.58 -13.70
CA PRO A 237 3.76 -23.32 -14.95
C PRO A 237 4.00 -22.37 -16.13
N GLY A 238 5.01 -22.65 -16.97
CA GLY A 238 5.39 -21.76 -18.08
C GLY A 238 6.20 -20.52 -17.67
N GLY A 239 6.62 -20.42 -16.41
CA GLY A 239 7.56 -19.40 -15.92
C GLY A 239 6.98 -17.99 -15.80
N THR A 240 5.67 -17.82 -16.01
CA THR A 240 4.99 -16.53 -15.88
C THR A 240 3.63 -16.65 -15.20
N VAL A 241 3.21 -15.58 -14.54
CA VAL A 241 1.89 -15.42 -13.93
C VAL A 241 1.25 -14.13 -14.44
N THR A 242 -0.05 -14.12 -14.67
CA THR A 242 -0.80 -12.91 -15.01
C THR A 242 -1.43 -12.37 -13.73
N LEU A 243 -1.03 -11.16 -13.33
CA LEU A 243 -1.48 -10.53 -12.09
C LEU A 243 -2.19 -9.19 -12.39
N PRO A 244 -3.06 -8.72 -11.49
CA PRO A 244 -3.70 -7.42 -11.63
C PRO A 244 -2.68 -6.27 -11.67
N GLY A 245 -3.19 -5.06 -11.94
CA GLY A 245 -2.38 -3.85 -11.83
C GLY A 245 -1.96 -3.62 -10.38
N GLY A 246 -0.74 -3.16 -10.17
CA GLY A 246 -0.15 -3.01 -8.85
C GLY A 246 1.37 -2.94 -8.91
N PHE A 247 1.97 -2.64 -7.77
CA PHE A 247 3.38 -2.31 -7.69
C PHE A 247 4.05 -2.94 -6.48
N ASP A 248 5.26 -3.49 -6.64
CA ASP A 248 6.15 -3.62 -5.48
C ASP A 248 6.80 -2.26 -5.17
N CYS A 249 7.55 -2.16 -4.07
CA CYS A 249 8.14 -0.89 -3.62
C CYS A 249 9.03 -0.23 -4.69
N SER A 250 9.94 -0.99 -5.28
CA SER A 250 10.83 -0.53 -6.36
C SER A 250 10.13 -0.37 -7.71
N GLY A 251 9.09 -1.15 -7.96
CA GLY A 251 8.25 -1.09 -9.15
C GLY A 251 7.37 0.16 -9.17
N PHE A 252 6.92 0.62 -8.00
CA PHE A 252 6.26 1.91 -7.83
C PHE A 252 7.21 3.06 -8.17
N VAL A 253 8.44 3.03 -7.66
CA VAL A 253 9.46 4.04 -8.00
C VAL A 253 9.77 4.01 -9.51
N TRP A 254 9.93 2.82 -10.10
CA TRP A 254 10.07 2.65 -11.55
C TRP A 254 8.88 3.21 -12.31
N ARG A 255 7.66 3.02 -11.81
CA ARG A 255 6.46 3.54 -12.45
C ARG A 255 6.45 5.05 -12.54
N VAL A 256 6.91 5.70 -11.47
CA VAL A 256 6.96 7.17 -11.38
C VAL A 256 8.07 7.72 -12.26
N TYR A 257 9.29 7.17 -12.17
CA TYR A 257 10.49 7.75 -12.77
C TYR A 257 10.90 7.18 -14.12
N LYS A 258 10.60 5.91 -14.41
CA LYS A 258 11.23 5.16 -15.52
C LYS A 258 10.27 4.70 -16.61
N THR A 259 9.24 3.92 -16.25
CA THR A 259 8.43 3.17 -17.24
C THR A 259 7.52 4.05 -18.09
N LYS A 260 7.28 5.30 -17.67
CA LYS A 260 6.63 6.32 -18.49
C LYS A 260 7.50 7.57 -18.53
N PRO A 261 7.99 7.99 -19.70
CA PRO A 261 8.75 9.23 -19.82
C PRO A 261 7.95 10.45 -19.36
N TYR A 262 8.65 11.51 -18.98
CA TYR A 262 8.09 12.84 -18.85
C TYR A 262 8.49 13.65 -20.09
N PRO A 263 7.52 14.25 -20.81
CA PRO A 263 7.86 15.18 -21.89
C PRO A 263 8.79 16.28 -21.37
N GLY A 264 9.93 16.49 -22.03
CA GLY A 264 10.94 17.48 -21.63
C GLY A 264 11.98 17.01 -20.60
N ALA A 265 11.88 15.79 -20.07
CA ALA A 265 12.82 15.22 -19.10
C ALA A 265 13.37 13.87 -19.59
N LEU A 266 14.04 13.90 -20.75
CA LEU A 266 14.46 12.71 -21.48
C LEU A 266 15.46 11.83 -20.72
N LEU A 267 16.30 12.44 -19.87
CA LEU A 267 17.34 11.73 -19.11
C LEU A 267 16.84 11.15 -17.78
N LEU A 268 15.65 11.55 -17.31
CA LEU A 268 15.17 11.18 -15.98
C LEU A 268 14.99 9.67 -15.81
N SER A 269 14.51 8.98 -16.85
CA SER A 269 14.33 7.52 -16.82
C SER A 269 15.65 6.74 -16.78
N ASP A 270 16.76 7.36 -17.20
CA ASP A 270 18.09 6.74 -17.25
C ASP A 270 18.82 6.82 -15.91
N MET A 271 18.32 7.67 -15.00
CA MET A 271 18.88 7.79 -13.66
C MET A 271 18.63 6.54 -12.84
N LEU A 272 17.54 5.80 -13.07
CA LEU A 272 17.23 4.57 -12.34
C LEU A 272 17.44 3.35 -13.23
N LYS A 273 18.50 2.57 -13.02
CA LYS A 273 18.82 1.40 -13.87
C LYS A 273 18.39 0.07 -13.24
N GLY A 274 18.55 -0.06 -11.94
CA GLY A 274 18.30 -1.25 -11.14
C GLY A 274 16.82 -1.42 -10.86
N ARG A 275 16.30 -2.62 -11.14
CA ARG A 275 14.89 -2.98 -10.89
C ARG A 275 14.59 -3.22 -9.41
N THR A 276 15.56 -3.74 -8.67
CA THR A 276 15.42 -4.09 -7.25
C THR A 276 15.88 -2.94 -6.36
N THR A 277 15.42 -2.92 -5.10
CA THR A 277 15.86 -1.94 -4.09
C THR A 277 17.37 -1.92 -3.91
N TYR A 278 18.01 -3.10 -3.83
CA TYR A 278 19.46 -3.20 -3.65
C TYR A 278 20.23 -2.69 -4.88
N ALA A 279 19.79 -3.02 -6.10
CA ALA A 279 20.47 -2.57 -7.31
C ALA A 279 20.30 -1.06 -7.50
N MET A 280 19.08 -0.55 -7.31
CA MET A 280 18.76 0.87 -7.43
C MET A 280 19.51 1.72 -6.39
N SER A 281 19.67 1.22 -5.16
CA SER A 281 20.41 1.93 -4.11
C SER A 281 21.94 1.85 -4.29
N ALA A 282 22.46 0.79 -4.91
CA ALA A 282 23.90 0.61 -5.21
C ALA A 282 24.45 1.57 -6.27
N GLU A 283 23.56 2.17 -7.08
CA GLU A 283 23.91 3.22 -8.05
C GLU A 283 24.45 4.49 -7.36
N VAL A 284 24.03 4.73 -6.12
CA VAL A 284 24.38 5.93 -5.34
C VAL A 284 25.66 5.67 -4.54
N LYS A 285 26.77 6.28 -4.97
CA LYS A 285 28.04 6.21 -4.24
C LYS A 285 28.00 7.09 -2.99
N GLN A 286 28.78 6.70 -1.97
CA GLN A 286 28.80 7.35 -0.65
C GLN A 286 28.79 8.90 -0.66
N PRO A 287 29.60 9.60 -1.49
CA PRO A 287 29.60 11.06 -1.49
C PRO A 287 28.30 11.70 -1.97
N ALA A 288 27.48 10.96 -2.73
CA ALA A 288 26.22 11.43 -3.30
C ALA A 288 24.99 10.95 -2.50
N ARG A 289 25.19 10.19 -1.42
CA ARG A 289 24.09 9.72 -0.58
C ARG A 289 23.51 10.88 0.22
N ILE A 290 22.20 11.05 0.14
CA ILE A 290 21.48 12.10 0.85
C ILE A 290 21.00 11.55 2.20
N GLY A 291 21.33 12.24 3.29
CA GLY A 291 20.83 11.95 4.64
C GLY A 291 19.39 12.41 4.84
N ILE A 292 18.74 11.95 5.91
CA ILE A 292 17.32 12.24 6.17
C ILE A 292 17.02 13.75 6.29
N ASP A 293 17.95 14.51 6.87
CA ASP A 293 17.82 15.97 7.03
C ASP A 293 18.06 16.75 5.72
N GLY A 294 18.58 16.08 4.69
CA GLY A 294 18.84 16.66 3.36
C GLY A 294 17.76 16.34 2.32
N LEU A 295 16.68 15.67 2.73
CA LEU A 295 15.62 15.23 1.83
C LEU A 295 14.87 16.41 1.21
N GLN A 296 14.58 16.29 -0.08
CA GLN A 296 13.74 17.20 -0.84
C GLN A 296 12.60 16.44 -1.52
N PRO A 297 11.45 17.10 -1.78
CA PRO A 297 10.35 16.48 -2.51
C PRO A 297 10.82 15.86 -3.83
N GLY A 298 10.40 14.62 -4.08
CA GLY A 298 10.83 13.83 -5.23
C GLY A 298 12.06 12.95 -4.97
N ASP A 299 12.80 13.11 -3.87
CA ASP A 299 13.90 12.21 -3.56
C ASP A 299 13.42 10.76 -3.44
N VAL A 300 14.18 9.84 -4.02
CA VAL A 300 13.95 8.40 -3.85
C VAL A 300 14.72 7.97 -2.60
N ILE A 301 13.99 7.46 -1.62
CA ILE A 301 14.51 7.10 -0.30
C ILE A 301 14.64 5.58 -0.17
N PHE A 302 15.66 5.13 0.53
CA PHE A 302 16.00 3.71 0.71
C PHE A 302 16.04 3.33 2.18
N PHE A 303 15.56 2.13 2.50
CA PHE A 303 15.51 1.60 3.86
C PHE A 303 16.26 0.28 3.95
N GLY A 304 17.16 0.18 4.93
CA GLY A 304 17.99 -0.98 5.19
C GLY A 304 18.05 -1.34 6.67
N SER A 305 18.30 -2.61 6.96
CA SER A 305 18.24 -3.18 8.32
C SER A 305 19.15 -2.52 9.36
N LYS A 306 20.18 -1.77 8.93
CA LYS A 306 21.16 -1.07 9.77
C LYS A 306 21.12 0.45 9.59
N GLY A 307 20.04 0.99 9.01
CA GLY A 307 19.89 2.41 8.74
C GLY A 307 21.06 2.95 7.90
N PRO A 308 21.68 4.10 8.26
CA PRO A 308 22.76 4.69 7.47
C PRO A 308 24.01 3.80 7.31
N ARG A 309 24.16 2.78 8.16
CA ARG A 309 25.26 1.81 8.11
C ARG A 309 24.97 0.60 7.20
N SER A 310 23.80 0.54 6.58
CA SER A 310 23.48 -0.55 5.65
C SER A 310 24.40 -0.54 4.42
N SER A 311 24.76 -1.74 3.98
CA SER A 311 25.22 -2.00 2.62
C SER A 311 24.04 -1.97 1.65
N ALA A 312 24.30 -1.83 0.34
CA ALA A 312 23.23 -1.84 -0.65
C ALA A 312 22.44 -3.17 -0.67
N ALA A 313 23.12 -4.30 -0.39
CA ALA A 313 22.48 -5.61 -0.29
C ALA A 313 21.49 -5.73 0.89
N GLU A 314 21.63 -4.89 1.92
CA GLU A 314 20.73 -4.84 3.08
C GLU A 314 19.54 -3.90 2.87
N VAL A 315 19.45 -3.21 1.71
CA VAL A 315 18.34 -2.33 1.37
C VAL A 315 17.15 -3.16 0.87
N GLY A 316 16.13 -3.30 1.72
CA GLY A 316 14.95 -4.11 1.46
C GLY A 316 13.71 -3.32 1.03
N HIS A 317 13.71 -1.98 1.16
CA HIS A 317 12.53 -1.17 0.85
C HIS A 317 12.89 0.20 0.28
N THR A 318 11.98 0.81 -0.47
CA THR A 318 12.15 2.13 -1.08
C THR A 318 10.82 2.87 -1.25
N GLY A 319 10.89 4.19 -1.38
CA GLY A 319 9.74 5.06 -1.62
C GLY A 319 10.17 6.42 -2.19
N ILE A 320 9.21 7.33 -2.31
CA ILE A 320 9.41 8.68 -2.84
C ILE A 320 9.03 9.67 -1.74
N PHE A 321 9.97 10.51 -1.34
CA PHE A 321 9.71 11.57 -0.37
C PHE A 321 8.78 12.62 -0.98
N ILE A 322 7.69 12.92 -0.29
CA ILE A 322 6.67 13.88 -0.74
C ILE A 322 6.98 15.27 -0.19
N GLY A 323 7.53 15.36 1.03
CA GLY A 323 7.83 16.62 1.70
C GLY A 323 7.40 16.59 3.16
N ASN A 324 8.00 17.46 3.99
CA ASN A 324 7.62 17.69 5.39
C ASN A 324 7.38 16.41 6.21
N GLY A 325 8.28 15.43 6.07
CA GLY A 325 8.20 14.17 6.80
C GLY A 325 7.20 13.16 6.24
N TRP A 326 6.63 13.37 5.05
CA TRP A 326 5.74 12.42 4.39
C TRP A 326 6.38 11.79 3.15
N PHE A 327 6.02 10.54 2.89
CA PHE A 327 6.49 9.81 1.71
C PHE A 327 5.40 8.88 1.14
N ALA A 328 5.51 8.57 -0.15
CA ALA A 328 4.67 7.59 -0.82
C ALA A 328 5.49 6.34 -1.16
N HIS A 329 4.92 5.16 -0.97
CA HIS A 329 5.59 3.89 -1.26
C HIS A 329 4.56 2.78 -1.44
N SER A 330 4.97 1.63 -1.98
CA SER A 330 4.16 0.41 -2.00
C SER A 330 4.69 -0.60 -0.98
N SER A 331 3.86 -1.06 -0.04
CA SER A 331 4.22 -2.09 0.97
C SER A 331 3.04 -3.04 1.24
N GLY A 332 3.00 -3.72 2.38
CA GLY A 332 1.90 -4.61 2.77
C GLY A 332 0.52 -3.95 2.91
N ALA A 333 0.41 -2.64 2.68
CA ALA A 333 -0.87 -1.94 2.52
C ALA A 333 -0.94 -1.27 1.14
N GLY A 334 -0.36 -1.86 0.08
CA GLY A 334 -0.31 -1.26 -1.26
C GLY A 334 0.40 0.10 -1.30
N VAL A 335 0.12 0.87 -2.36
CA VAL A 335 0.63 2.23 -2.52
C VAL A 335 -0.07 3.16 -1.53
N THR A 336 0.70 3.61 -0.54
CA THR A 336 0.22 4.43 0.58
C THR A 336 1.05 5.71 0.70
N LEU A 337 0.38 6.79 1.12
CA LEU A 337 0.98 8.04 1.56
C LEU A 337 0.99 8.05 3.09
N GLN A 338 2.15 8.20 3.73
CA GLN A 338 2.23 8.14 5.20
C GLN A 338 3.42 8.94 5.77
N PRO A 339 3.40 9.24 7.09
CA PRO A 339 4.54 9.82 7.77
C PRO A 339 5.77 8.91 7.74
N LEU A 340 6.94 9.54 7.62
CA LEU A 340 8.25 8.94 7.77
C LEU A 340 8.57 8.85 9.27
N GLU A 341 8.05 7.82 9.92
CA GLU A 341 8.17 7.63 11.38
C GLU A 341 8.45 6.15 11.74
N GLY A 342 8.76 5.91 13.01
CA GLY A 342 8.86 4.55 13.57
C GLY A 342 9.94 3.69 12.91
N TRP A 343 9.53 2.60 12.25
CA TRP A 343 10.47 1.73 11.53
C TRP A 343 11.20 2.49 10.42
N TYR A 344 10.51 3.35 9.68
CA TYR A 344 11.08 4.03 8.51
C TYR A 344 12.21 5.00 8.88
N THR A 345 12.09 5.74 9.99
CA THR A 345 13.18 6.60 10.45
C THR A 345 14.36 5.79 10.99
N LYS A 346 14.09 4.69 11.71
CA LYS A 346 15.13 3.81 12.26
C LYS A 346 15.92 3.07 11.17
N THR A 347 15.27 2.73 10.06
CA THR A 347 15.88 1.97 8.96
C THR A 347 16.22 2.84 7.75
N PHE A 348 15.99 4.15 7.79
CA PHE A 348 16.42 5.06 6.73
C PHE A 348 17.91 4.88 6.47
N ALA A 349 18.27 4.52 5.25
CA ALA A 349 19.64 4.24 4.87
C ALA A 349 20.27 5.47 4.21
N TRP A 350 19.75 5.84 3.04
CA TRP A 350 20.08 7.06 2.32
C TRP A 350 19.01 7.35 1.28
N ALA A 351 19.13 8.50 0.63
CA ALA A 351 18.32 8.86 -0.51
C ALA A 351 19.18 9.25 -1.71
N ARG A 352 18.50 9.47 -2.83
CA ARG A 352 19.05 10.02 -4.07
C ARG A 352 18.07 11.01 -4.68
N ARG A 353 18.55 11.86 -5.58
CA ARG A 353 17.76 12.96 -6.17
C ARG A 353 17.75 12.84 -7.69
N PRO A 354 16.86 12.01 -8.27
CA PRO A 354 16.86 11.74 -9.71
C PRO A 354 16.66 13.00 -10.57
N LEU A 355 15.93 14.00 -10.07
CA LEU A 355 15.71 15.27 -10.79
C LEU A 355 17.04 16.01 -11.01
N THR A 356 17.79 16.27 -9.94
CA THR A 356 19.12 16.93 -10.03
C THR A 356 20.11 16.08 -10.82
N GLU A 357 20.11 14.76 -10.63
CA GLU A 357 20.96 13.83 -11.39
C GLU A 357 20.69 13.91 -12.90
N ALA A 358 19.44 14.18 -13.30
CA ALA A 358 19.02 14.39 -14.68
C ALA A 358 19.20 15.83 -15.19
N GLY A 359 19.77 16.74 -14.39
CA GLY A 359 19.94 18.15 -14.75
C GLY A 359 18.64 18.97 -14.71
N LEU A 360 17.61 18.47 -14.04
CA LEU A 360 16.33 19.14 -13.88
C LEU A 360 16.34 19.97 -12.59
N GLN A 361 15.98 21.24 -12.69
CA GLN A 361 15.85 22.10 -11.52
C GLN A 361 14.73 21.54 -10.62
N SER A 362 15.12 21.20 -9.39
CA SER A 362 14.26 20.78 -8.29
C SER A 362 13.59 21.98 -7.64
#